data_AF-A0A965CK61-F1
#
_entry.id   AF-A0A965CK61-F1
#
_cell.length_a   1.000
_cell.length_b   1.000
_cell.length_c   1.000
_cell.angle_alpha   90.00
_cell.angle_beta   90.00
_cell.angle_gamma   90.00
#
_symmetry.space_group_name_H-M   'P 1'
#
loop_
_entity.id
_entity.type
_entity.pdbx_description
1 polymer ?
#
loop_
_entity_poly.entity_id
_entity_poly.type
_entity_poly.pdbx_seq_one_letter_code
_entity_poly.pdbx_strand_id
1 'polypeptide(L)'
;MSTAETKTSRSLSQSVIFGLILGFTFLGSVLFIKELFVALIALACAAGAWELSTALRQKNWYVPRIPVTAGSALVMPLAYIGGELWQWLGVLAIVAALMLWRGVQLVLSHASFKRSFSEIIRDFSAAAFVVIYLPLTMSFAALLIREPAHDEVVDGKFWIITVVVTAVLTCLVESWVSTQCFLRSALRSLGKALEFQCCSHWHLQLDSQFGYLNYLGGLVL
;
A
#
# COMPACT_ATOMS: atom_id res chain seq x y z
N MET A 1 -32.98 32.31 19.84
CA MET A 1 -31.52 32.11 19.95
C MET A 1 -31.07 31.38 18.70
N SER A 2 -30.31 32.04 17.84
CA SER A 2 -29.74 31.45 16.62
C SER A 2 -28.60 30.53 17.03
N THR A 3 -28.80 29.21 16.97
CA THR A 3 -27.68 28.26 17.06
C THR A 3 -27.02 28.23 15.70
N ALA A 4 -25.88 28.90 15.60
CA ALA A 4 -25.02 28.88 14.44
C ALA A 4 -24.81 27.46 13.94
N GLU A 5 -25.26 27.18 12.71
CA GLU A 5 -24.75 26.06 11.93
C GLU A 5 -23.22 26.16 11.93
N THR A 6 -22.58 25.25 12.64
CA THR A 6 -21.14 25.08 12.51
C THR A 6 -20.92 24.51 11.13
N LYS A 7 -20.69 25.39 10.14
CA LYS A 7 -20.11 25.00 8.87
C LYS A 7 -18.79 24.32 9.20
N THR A 8 -18.80 23.00 9.20
CA THR A 8 -17.60 22.17 9.21
C THR A 8 -16.85 22.45 7.91
N SER A 9 -16.14 23.58 7.90
CA SER A 9 -15.03 23.84 7.00
C SER A 9 -13.96 22.83 7.39
N ARG A 10 -14.07 21.63 6.82
CA ARG A 10 -13.11 20.56 6.99
C ARG A 10 -11.76 21.09 6.51
N SER A 11 -10.82 21.18 7.42
CA SER A 11 -9.54 21.87 7.25
C SER A 11 -8.72 21.21 6.14
N LEU A 12 -8.85 21.74 4.93
CA LEU A 12 -7.99 21.41 3.78
C LEU A 12 -6.51 21.64 4.16
N SER A 13 -6.26 22.64 5.00
CA SER A 13 -4.96 22.91 5.62
C SER A 13 -4.43 21.75 6.47
N GLN A 14 -5.28 21.03 7.19
CA GLN A 14 -4.84 19.95 8.07
C GLN A 14 -4.32 18.76 7.28
N SER A 15 -4.94 18.42 6.14
CA SER A 15 -4.45 17.37 5.25
C SER A 15 -3.07 17.72 4.65
N VAL A 16 -2.88 18.99 4.24
CA VAL A 16 -1.59 19.45 3.70
C VAL A 16 -0.49 19.40 4.76
N ILE A 17 -0.80 19.78 6.00
CA ILE A 17 0.15 19.73 7.12
C ILE A 17 0.63 18.29 7.38
N PHE A 18 -0.28 17.31 7.46
CA PHE A 18 0.12 15.92 7.68
C PHE A 18 0.92 15.35 6.49
N GLY A 19 0.58 15.73 5.26
CA GLY A 19 1.36 15.35 4.07
C GLY A 19 2.79 15.89 4.11
N LEU A 20 2.97 17.17 4.47
CA LEU A 20 4.29 17.78 4.62
C LEU A 20 5.08 17.14 5.77
N ILE A 21 4.47 16.93 6.93
CA ILE A 21 5.14 16.30 8.08
C ILE A 21 5.61 14.90 7.73
N LEU A 22 4.76 14.08 7.11
CA LEU A 22 5.13 12.72 6.72
C LEU A 22 6.22 12.73 5.64
N GLY A 23 6.13 13.61 4.65
CA GLY A 23 7.13 13.77 3.60
C GLY A 23 8.50 14.20 4.14
N PHE A 24 8.53 15.21 5.01
CA PHE A 24 9.77 15.67 5.64
C PHE A 24 10.37 14.63 6.60
N THR A 25 9.53 13.96 7.39
CA THR A 25 9.97 12.89 8.29
C THR A 25 10.58 11.74 7.49
N PHE A 26 9.95 11.38 6.37
CA PHE A 26 10.46 10.36 5.46
C PHE A 26 11.81 10.75 4.83
N LEU A 27 11.91 11.95 4.24
CA LEU A 27 13.14 12.43 3.62
C LEU A 27 14.28 12.56 4.64
N GLY A 28 14.00 13.11 5.81
CA GLY A 28 14.95 13.20 6.92
C GLY A 28 15.41 11.81 7.37
N SER A 29 14.48 10.87 7.50
CA SER A 29 14.81 9.50 7.91
C SER A 29 15.74 8.81 6.92
N VAL A 30 15.54 8.94 5.61
CA VAL A 30 16.40 8.30 4.59
C VAL A 30 17.80 8.90 4.56
N LEU A 31 17.92 10.22 4.75
CA LEU A 31 19.20 10.93 4.63
C LEU A 31 20.10 10.71 5.86
N PHE A 32 19.55 10.79 7.08
CA PHE A 32 20.34 10.82 8.32
C PHE A 32 20.61 9.44 8.93
N ILE A 33 19.59 8.56 9.08
CA ILE A 33 19.73 7.30 9.84
C ILE A 33 18.94 6.17 9.15
N LYS A 34 19.66 5.18 8.60
CA LYS A 34 19.07 4.04 7.87
C LYS A 34 18.11 3.23 8.74
N GLU A 35 18.42 3.13 10.03
CA GLU A 35 17.66 2.39 11.04
C GLU A 35 16.30 3.05 11.34
N LEU A 36 16.23 4.40 11.35
CA LEU A 36 14.97 5.11 11.51
C LEU A 36 14.04 4.84 10.33
N PHE A 37 14.59 4.70 9.13
CA PHE A 37 13.79 4.41 7.94
C PHE A 37 13.15 3.02 8.06
N VAL A 38 13.91 2.02 8.50
CA VAL A 38 13.41 0.66 8.74
C VAL A 38 12.30 0.66 9.80
N ALA A 39 12.47 1.43 10.87
CA ALA A 39 11.43 1.57 11.89
C ALA A 39 10.17 2.26 11.34
N LEU A 40 10.33 3.31 10.52
CA LEU A 40 9.22 4.04 9.90
C LEU A 40 8.43 3.14 8.95
N ILE A 41 9.10 2.39 8.06
CA ILE A 41 8.42 1.45 7.15
C ILE A 41 7.78 0.29 7.91
N ALA A 42 8.35 -0.16 9.03
CA ALA A 42 7.75 -1.18 9.90
C ALA A 42 6.44 -0.70 10.51
N LEU A 43 6.44 0.53 11.07
CA LEU A 43 5.24 1.13 11.63
C LEU A 43 4.18 1.41 10.55
N ALA A 44 4.60 1.92 9.39
CA ALA A 44 3.70 2.17 8.26
C ALA A 44 3.07 0.86 7.76
N CYS A 45 3.85 -0.21 7.63
CA CYS A 45 3.37 -1.53 7.23
C CYS A 45 2.42 -2.12 8.28
N ALA A 46 2.74 -1.99 9.56
CA ALA A 46 1.89 -2.45 10.66
C ALA A 46 0.54 -1.72 10.70
N ALA A 47 0.56 -0.39 10.58
CA ALA A 47 -0.65 0.44 10.51
C ALA A 47 -1.48 0.11 9.25
N GLY A 48 -0.83 -0.01 8.09
CA GLY A 48 -1.48 -0.41 6.84
C GLY A 48 -2.13 -1.80 6.95
N ALA A 49 -1.44 -2.76 7.56
CA ALA A 49 -1.98 -4.10 7.81
C ALA A 49 -3.16 -4.08 8.78
N TRP A 50 -3.13 -3.23 9.79
CA TRP A 50 -4.22 -3.07 10.76
C TRP A 50 -5.49 -2.50 10.11
N GLU A 51 -5.34 -1.44 9.32
CA GLU A 51 -6.45 -0.79 8.60
C GLU A 51 -7.01 -1.72 7.51
N LEU A 52 -6.15 -2.33 6.70
CA LEU A 52 -6.58 -3.23 5.64
C LEU A 52 -7.30 -4.45 6.21
N SER A 53 -6.76 -5.09 7.25
CA SER A 53 -7.42 -6.23 7.90
C SER A 53 -8.75 -5.84 8.55
N THR A 54 -8.86 -4.62 9.07
CA THR A 54 -10.12 -4.09 9.63
C THR A 54 -11.15 -3.84 8.52
N ALA A 55 -10.75 -3.26 7.39
CA ALA A 55 -11.62 -3.05 6.23
C ALA A 55 -12.15 -4.37 5.64
N LEU A 56 -11.28 -5.39 5.52
CA LEU A 56 -11.69 -6.72 5.05
C LEU A 56 -12.71 -7.37 6.01
N ARG A 57 -12.60 -7.10 7.31
CA ARG A 57 -13.55 -7.61 8.32
C ARG A 57 -14.93 -6.98 8.20
N GLN A 58 -15.02 -5.72 7.78
CA GLN A 58 -16.31 -5.09 7.47
C GLN A 58 -17.03 -5.78 6.30
N LYS A 59 -16.29 -6.50 5.44
CA LYS A 59 -16.83 -7.30 4.32
C LYS A 59 -17.07 -8.77 4.69
N ASN A 60 -17.14 -9.10 5.98
CA ASN A 60 -17.28 -10.47 6.51
C ASN A 60 -16.12 -11.42 6.17
N TRP A 61 -14.90 -10.91 5.94
CA TRP A 61 -13.70 -11.76 5.78
C TRP A 61 -12.95 -11.82 7.10
N TYR A 62 -12.66 -13.03 7.58
CA TYR A 62 -12.03 -13.19 8.89
C TYR A 62 -10.50 -13.18 8.77
N VAL A 63 -9.90 -11.99 8.89
CA VAL A 63 -8.44 -11.83 8.96
C VAL A 63 -7.99 -11.59 10.41
N PRO A 64 -7.08 -12.42 10.97
CA PRO A 64 -6.61 -12.25 12.33
C PRO A 64 -5.63 -11.07 12.44
N ARG A 65 -6.10 -9.95 12.99
CA ARG A 65 -5.39 -8.66 12.98
C ARG A 65 -4.08 -8.67 13.78
N ILE A 66 -4.10 -9.29 14.96
CA ILE A 66 -2.95 -9.33 15.87
C ILE A 66 -1.73 -10.01 15.22
N PRO A 67 -1.82 -11.27 14.72
CA PRO A 67 -0.66 -11.92 14.12
C PRO A 67 -0.20 -11.25 12.82
N VAL A 68 -1.12 -10.73 12.00
CA VAL A 68 -0.73 -10.01 10.77
C VAL A 68 0.03 -8.74 11.11
N THR A 69 -0.50 -7.88 11.98
CA THR A 69 0.13 -6.59 12.30
C THR A 69 1.46 -6.79 13.02
N ALA A 70 1.53 -7.70 14.01
CA ALA A 70 2.78 -8.00 14.70
C ALA A 70 3.81 -8.63 13.75
N GLY A 71 3.37 -9.55 12.90
CA GLY A 71 4.19 -10.17 11.87
C GLY A 71 4.76 -9.15 10.89
N SER A 72 3.92 -8.27 10.34
CA SER A 72 4.32 -7.22 9.41
C SER A 72 5.34 -6.25 9.99
N ALA A 73 5.21 -5.91 11.28
CA ALA A 73 6.17 -5.05 11.98
C ALA A 73 7.53 -5.75 12.15
N LEU A 74 7.54 -7.06 12.40
CA LEU A 74 8.75 -7.84 12.65
C LEU A 74 9.52 -8.18 11.37
N VAL A 75 8.85 -8.38 10.24
CA VAL A 75 9.54 -8.74 8.99
C VAL A 75 10.53 -7.67 8.52
N MET A 76 10.24 -6.38 8.74
CA MET A 76 11.11 -5.29 8.30
C MET A 76 12.49 -5.29 8.97
N PRO A 77 12.62 -5.30 10.32
CA PRO A 77 13.92 -5.38 10.96
C PRO A 77 14.61 -6.72 10.69
N LEU A 78 13.87 -7.82 10.53
CA LEU A 78 14.44 -9.12 10.15
C LEU A 78 15.09 -9.07 8.76
N ALA A 79 14.41 -8.49 7.77
CA ALA A 79 14.93 -8.30 6.42
C ALA A 79 16.15 -7.35 6.42
N TYR A 80 16.12 -6.30 7.24
CA TYR A 80 17.24 -5.36 7.34
C TYR A 80 18.51 -5.97 7.95
N ILE A 81 18.40 -6.82 8.97
CA ILE A 81 19.58 -7.42 9.64
C ILE A 81 20.08 -8.64 8.88
N GLY A 82 19.17 -9.46 8.38
CA GLY A 82 19.46 -10.76 7.83
C GLY A 82 19.41 -10.87 6.29
N GLY A 83 19.02 -9.81 5.59
CA GLY A 83 18.92 -9.83 4.13
C GLY A 83 17.80 -10.74 3.62
N GLU A 84 17.96 -11.25 2.40
CA GLU A 84 16.93 -12.01 1.69
C GLU A 84 16.48 -13.29 2.42
N LEU A 85 17.42 -14.04 3.00
CA LEU A 85 17.10 -15.28 3.72
C LEU A 85 16.13 -15.02 4.89
N TRP A 86 16.39 -13.96 5.66
CA TRP A 86 15.56 -13.61 6.81
C TRP A 86 14.24 -12.94 6.42
N GLN A 87 14.18 -12.29 5.26
CA GLN A 87 12.92 -11.85 4.69
C GLN A 87 11.99 -13.04 4.42
N TRP A 88 12.46 -14.08 3.74
CA TRP A 88 11.66 -15.28 3.47
C TRP A 88 11.25 -15.99 4.75
N LEU A 89 12.17 -16.15 5.70
CA LEU A 89 11.86 -16.72 7.02
C LEU A 89 10.83 -15.88 7.77
N GLY A 90 10.93 -14.56 7.70
CA GLY A 90 9.97 -13.64 8.31
C GLY A 90 8.58 -13.80 7.72
N VAL A 91 8.44 -13.83 6.39
CA VAL A 91 7.16 -14.03 5.70
C VAL A 91 6.59 -15.42 6.02
N LEU A 92 7.42 -16.47 6.00
CA LEU A 92 7.01 -17.82 6.40
C LEU A 92 6.57 -17.86 7.87
N ALA A 93 7.24 -17.13 8.76
CA ALA A 93 6.86 -17.01 10.16
C ALA A 93 5.51 -16.30 10.33
N ILE A 94 5.19 -15.28 9.52
CA ILE A 94 3.84 -14.70 9.50
C ILE A 94 2.82 -15.78 9.12
N VAL A 95 3.04 -16.51 8.01
CA VAL A 95 2.12 -17.56 7.56
C VAL A 95 1.93 -18.64 8.63
N ALA A 96 3.02 -19.08 9.26
CA ALA A 96 2.98 -20.03 10.37
C ALA A 96 2.21 -19.47 11.57
N ALA A 97 2.44 -18.20 11.95
CA ALA A 97 1.70 -17.54 13.02
C ALA A 97 0.20 -17.42 12.71
N LEU A 98 -0.18 -17.18 11.46
CA LEU A 98 -1.58 -17.18 11.02
C LEU A 98 -2.21 -18.57 11.11
N MET A 99 -1.49 -19.60 10.67
CA MET A 99 -1.95 -20.99 10.79
C MET A 99 -2.13 -21.41 12.25
N LEU A 100 -1.14 -21.10 13.10
CA LEU A 100 -1.20 -21.37 14.54
C LEU A 100 -2.35 -20.61 15.19
N TRP A 101 -2.51 -19.31 14.90
CA TRP A 101 -3.59 -18.50 15.45
C TRP A 101 -4.97 -19.06 15.07
N ARG A 102 -5.12 -19.47 13.81
CA ARG A 102 -6.37 -20.07 13.32
C ARG A 102 -6.61 -21.43 13.98
N GLY A 103 -5.58 -22.26 14.11
CA GLY A 103 -5.64 -23.56 14.80
C GLY A 103 -6.03 -23.43 16.27
N VAL A 104 -5.41 -22.48 16.99
CA VAL A 104 -5.73 -22.15 18.38
C VAL A 104 -7.18 -21.67 18.51
N GLN A 105 -7.66 -20.81 17.60
CA GLN A 105 -9.06 -20.39 17.60
C GLN A 105 -10.02 -21.55 17.32
N LEU A 106 -9.69 -22.47 16.42
CA LEU A 106 -10.51 -23.66 16.14
C LEU A 106 -10.63 -24.57 17.38
N VAL A 107 -9.52 -24.79 18.10
CA VAL A 107 -9.47 -25.63 19.31
C VAL A 107 -10.19 -24.97 20.49
N LEU A 108 -9.92 -23.68 20.76
CA LEU A 108 -10.53 -22.95 21.89
C LEU A 108 -12.03 -22.70 21.68
N SER A 109 -12.46 -22.53 20.43
CA SER A 109 -13.83 -22.06 20.19
C SER A 109 -14.86 -23.18 20.13
N HIS A 110 -14.51 -24.47 20.06
CA HIS A 110 -15.42 -25.65 20.07
C HIS A 110 -16.72 -25.58 19.22
N ALA A 111 -16.90 -24.57 18.36
CA ALA A 111 -18.23 -24.10 17.92
C ALA A 111 -18.38 -23.96 16.41
N SER A 112 -17.45 -24.45 15.57
CA SER A 112 -17.63 -24.27 14.13
C SER A 112 -17.06 -25.39 13.27
N PHE A 113 -17.67 -26.57 13.40
CA PHE A 113 -17.58 -27.62 12.38
C PHE A 113 -18.54 -27.37 11.19
N LYS A 114 -19.06 -26.14 11.04
CA LYS A 114 -20.06 -25.75 10.02
C LYS A 114 -19.64 -24.59 9.11
N ARG A 115 -18.33 -24.30 8.96
CA ARG A 115 -17.90 -23.36 7.92
C ARG A 115 -17.84 -24.05 6.57
N SER A 116 -18.47 -23.44 5.58
CA SER A 116 -18.41 -23.92 4.19
C SER A 116 -16.98 -23.82 3.67
N PHE A 117 -16.55 -24.78 2.85
CA PHE A 117 -15.21 -24.81 2.25
C PHE A 117 -14.89 -23.49 1.49
N SER A 118 -15.91 -22.87 0.90
CA SER A 118 -15.79 -21.57 0.22
C SER A 118 -15.38 -20.43 1.15
N GLU A 119 -15.86 -20.41 2.40
CA GLU A 119 -15.49 -19.39 3.38
C GLU A 119 -14.05 -19.57 3.87
N ILE A 120 -13.59 -20.82 3.96
CA ILE A 120 -12.22 -21.14 4.39
C ILE A 120 -11.21 -20.64 3.36
N ILE A 121 -11.47 -20.88 2.08
CA ILE A 121 -10.64 -20.38 0.96
C ILE A 121 -10.66 -18.85 0.95
N ARG A 122 -11.84 -18.22 1.07
CA ARG A 122 -11.95 -16.76 1.06
C ARG A 122 -11.16 -16.10 2.20
N ASP A 123 -11.24 -16.65 3.41
CA ASP A 123 -10.47 -16.17 4.56
C ASP A 123 -8.95 -16.34 4.33
N PHE A 124 -8.52 -17.45 3.72
CA PHE A 124 -7.12 -17.71 3.44
C PHE A 124 -6.58 -16.78 2.33
N SER A 125 -7.34 -16.59 1.25
CA SER A 125 -6.99 -15.66 0.17
C SER A 125 -6.89 -14.23 0.67
N ALA A 126 -7.80 -13.80 1.55
CA ALA A 126 -7.75 -12.48 2.18
C ALA A 126 -6.49 -12.31 3.03
N ALA A 127 -6.16 -13.30 3.87
CA ALA A 127 -4.95 -13.25 4.69
C ALA A 127 -3.67 -13.26 3.83
N ALA A 128 -3.60 -14.14 2.83
CA ALA A 128 -2.47 -14.22 1.90
C ALA A 128 -2.28 -12.91 1.12
N PHE A 129 -3.37 -12.30 0.66
CA PHE A 129 -3.32 -11.00 -0.01
C PHE A 129 -2.70 -9.93 0.89
N VAL A 130 -3.11 -9.84 2.17
CA VAL A 130 -2.55 -8.84 3.08
C VAL A 130 -1.04 -9.06 3.30
N VAL A 131 -0.59 -10.31 3.45
CA VAL A 131 0.83 -10.65 3.68
C VAL A 131 1.69 -10.42 2.43
N ILE A 132 1.21 -10.82 1.26
CA ILE A 132 1.96 -10.62 0.01
C ILE A 132 1.97 -9.14 -0.39
N TYR A 133 0.86 -8.43 -0.17
CA TYR A 133 0.74 -7.06 -0.61
C TYR A 133 1.50 -6.07 0.26
N LEU A 134 1.49 -6.23 1.59
CA LEU A 134 2.09 -5.25 2.50
C LEU A 134 3.50 -5.66 2.95
N PRO A 135 3.68 -6.70 3.79
CA PRO A 135 5.00 -6.99 4.33
C PRO A 135 5.98 -7.51 3.29
N LEU A 136 5.56 -8.31 2.30
CA LEU A 136 6.49 -8.76 1.25
C LEU A 136 6.95 -7.59 0.38
N THR A 137 6.05 -6.73 -0.11
CA THR A 137 6.45 -5.56 -0.92
C THR A 137 7.31 -4.58 -0.12
N MET A 138 6.95 -4.29 1.14
CA MET A 138 7.70 -3.38 2.00
C MET A 138 9.05 -3.96 2.42
N SER A 139 9.19 -5.28 2.53
CA SER A 139 10.47 -5.92 2.84
C SER A 139 11.51 -5.73 1.73
N PHE A 140 11.10 -5.68 0.46
CA PHE A 140 12.02 -5.31 -0.63
C PHE A 140 12.57 -3.90 -0.47
N ALA A 141 11.77 -2.94 0.01
CA ALA A 141 12.26 -1.60 0.32
C ALA A 141 13.29 -1.61 1.47
N ALA A 142 13.15 -2.53 2.44
CA ALA A 142 14.12 -2.75 3.51
C ALA A 142 15.42 -3.42 3.00
N LEU A 143 15.36 -4.28 1.98
CA LEU A 143 16.56 -4.84 1.33
C LEU A 143 17.30 -3.78 0.50
N LEU A 144 16.57 -2.95 -0.24
CA LEU A 144 17.13 -1.87 -1.06
C LEU A 144 17.96 -0.86 -0.26
N ILE A 145 17.64 -0.61 1.02
CA ILE A 145 18.45 0.27 1.87
C ILE A 145 19.69 -0.41 2.46
N ARG A 146 19.68 -1.75 2.52
CA ARG A 146 20.76 -2.57 3.06
C ARG A 146 21.85 -2.81 2.02
N GLU A 147 21.47 -3.18 0.79
CA GLU A 147 22.42 -3.53 -0.26
C GLU A 147 23.23 -2.28 -0.68
N PRO A 148 24.57 -2.33 -0.68
CA PRO A 148 25.36 -1.34 -1.41
C PRO A 148 25.03 -1.49 -2.90
N ALA A 149 24.80 -0.39 -3.63
CA ALA A 149 24.51 -0.53 -5.06
C ALA A 149 25.70 -1.23 -5.71
N HIS A 150 25.38 -2.12 -6.65
CA HIS A 150 26.28 -3.12 -7.22
C HIS A 150 27.47 -2.53 -8.00
N ASP A 151 27.58 -1.20 -8.06
CA ASP A 151 28.70 -0.43 -8.56
C ASP A 151 28.90 0.73 -7.55
N GLU A 152 30.09 0.87 -6.93
CA GLU A 152 30.45 1.86 -5.89
C GLU A 152 30.23 3.36 -6.26
N VAL A 153 29.49 3.63 -7.33
CA VAL A 153 29.19 4.96 -7.90
C VAL A 153 27.88 5.55 -7.33
N VAL A 154 26.96 4.75 -6.79
CA VAL A 154 25.65 5.24 -6.29
C VAL A 154 25.24 4.60 -4.97
N ASP A 155 24.97 5.39 -3.93
CA ASP A 155 24.40 4.87 -2.68
C ASP A 155 22.99 4.28 -2.88
N GLY A 156 22.67 3.15 -2.23
CA GLY A 156 21.33 2.53 -2.25
C GLY A 156 20.19 3.49 -1.81
N LYS A 157 20.52 4.58 -1.13
CA LYS A 157 19.60 5.67 -0.79
C LYS A 157 18.94 6.30 -2.03
N PHE A 158 19.66 6.40 -3.14
CA PHE A 158 19.12 6.99 -4.37
C PHE A 158 18.04 6.12 -5.02
N TRP A 159 18.14 4.79 -4.91
CA TRP A 159 17.09 3.89 -5.40
C TRP A 159 15.78 4.11 -4.66
N ILE A 160 15.82 4.27 -3.34
CA ILE A 160 14.63 4.54 -2.52
C ILE A 160 14.03 5.88 -2.90
N ILE A 161 14.86 6.92 -3.05
CA ILE A 161 14.39 8.23 -3.49
C ILE A 161 13.74 8.12 -4.87
N THR A 162 14.34 7.42 -5.83
CA THR A 162 13.77 7.22 -7.17
C THR A 162 12.44 6.47 -7.15
N VAL A 163 12.34 5.38 -6.38
CA VAL A 163 11.09 4.61 -6.24
C VAL A 163 9.99 5.46 -5.61
N VAL A 164 10.31 6.20 -4.56
CA VAL A 164 9.34 7.02 -3.83
C VAL A 164 8.92 8.24 -4.64
N VAL A 165 9.87 8.93 -5.27
CA VAL A 165 9.57 10.06 -6.16
C VAL A 165 8.72 9.59 -7.33
N THR A 166 9.04 8.45 -7.94
CA THR A 166 8.21 7.85 -9.00
C THR A 166 6.80 7.55 -8.47
N ALA A 167 6.66 6.91 -7.30
CA ALA A 167 5.35 6.62 -6.72
C ALA A 167 4.53 7.89 -6.42
N VAL A 168 5.17 8.93 -5.87
CA VAL A 168 4.53 10.22 -5.60
C VAL A 168 4.11 10.89 -6.90
N LEU A 169 4.95 10.88 -7.94
CA LEU A 169 4.61 11.44 -9.24
C LEU A 169 3.43 10.72 -9.88
N THR A 170 3.39 9.39 -9.86
CA THR A 170 2.25 8.63 -10.39
C THR A 170 0.96 8.97 -9.65
N CYS A 171 1.00 9.03 -8.31
CA CYS A 171 -0.17 9.36 -7.50
C CYS A 171 -0.64 10.81 -7.71
N LEU A 172 0.29 11.75 -7.90
CA LEU A 172 -0.02 13.14 -8.25
C LEU A 172 -0.72 13.24 -9.61
N VAL A 173 -0.28 12.48 -10.61
CA VAL A 173 -0.92 12.43 -11.94
C VAL A 173 -2.36 11.93 -11.82
N GLU A 174 -2.59 10.82 -11.11
CA GLU A 174 -3.94 10.28 -10.90
C GLU A 174 -4.86 11.25 -10.15
N SER A 175 -4.35 11.90 -9.09
CA SER A 175 -5.10 12.90 -8.34
C SER A 175 -5.47 14.10 -9.21
N TRP A 176 -4.57 14.54 -10.09
CA TRP A 176 -4.83 15.65 -11.01
C TRP A 176 -5.92 15.30 -12.03
N VAL A 177 -5.85 14.10 -12.62
CA VAL A 177 -6.87 13.57 -13.54
C VAL A 177 -8.24 13.47 -12.84
N SER A 178 -8.28 12.92 -11.63
CA SER A 178 -9.52 12.78 -10.84
C SER A 178 -10.15 14.14 -10.52
N THR A 179 -9.33 15.12 -10.15
CA THR A 179 -9.78 16.50 -9.88
C THR A 179 -10.38 17.14 -11.13
N GLN A 180 -9.79 16.93 -12.31
CA GLN A 180 -10.33 17.44 -13.56
C GLN A 180 -11.67 16.79 -13.93
N CYS A 181 -11.80 15.47 -13.76
CA CYS A 181 -13.06 14.77 -13.99
C CYS A 181 -14.18 15.29 -13.05
N PHE A 182 -13.86 15.50 -11.77
CA PHE A 182 -14.82 16.05 -10.80
C PHE A 182 -15.21 17.50 -11.14
N LEU A 183 -14.25 18.35 -11.47
CA LEU A 183 -14.50 19.74 -11.88
C LEU A 183 -15.38 19.80 -13.15
N ARG A 184 -15.16 18.91 -14.12
CA ARG A 184 -16.00 18.79 -15.32
C ARG A 184 -17.43 18.31 -15.00
N SER A 185 -17.60 17.37 -14.07
CA SER A 185 -18.92 16.94 -13.62
C SER A 185 -19.70 18.07 -12.96
N ALA A 186 -19.04 18.84 -12.09
CA ALA A 186 -19.62 20.01 -11.43
C ALA A 186 -19.98 21.14 -12.42
N LEU A 187 -19.13 21.41 -13.42
CA LEU A 187 -19.42 22.40 -14.47
C LEU A 187 -20.59 21.99 -15.37
N ARG A 188 -20.74 20.68 -15.65
CA ARG A 188 -21.89 20.15 -16.40
C ARG A 188 -23.21 20.30 -15.63
N SER A 189 -23.18 20.19 -14.31
CA SER A 189 -24.36 20.44 -13.45
C SER A 189 -24.78 21.92 -13.43
N LEU A 190 -23.87 22.84 -13.75
CA LEU A 190 -24.14 24.28 -13.82
C LEU A 190 -24.64 24.74 -15.20
N GLY A 191 -25.00 23.82 -16.10
CA GLY A 191 -25.55 24.14 -17.43
C GLY A 191 -24.56 24.82 -18.38
N LYS A 192 -23.29 24.94 -17.99
CA LYS A 192 -22.22 25.46 -18.84
C LYS A 192 -21.72 24.32 -19.73
N ALA A 193 -22.33 24.20 -20.91
CA ALA A 193 -21.84 23.36 -21.99
C ALA A 193 -20.52 23.92 -22.53
N LEU A 194 -19.43 23.73 -21.80
CA LEU A 194 -18.09 23.71 -22.40
C LEU A 194 -17.88 22.31 -22.96
N GLU A 195 -18.38 22.10 -24.17
CA GLU A 195 -17.86 21.08 -25.08
C GLU A 195 -16.34 21.27 -25.17
N PHE A 196 -15.55 20.22 -24.89
CA PHE A 196 -14.31 19.93 -25.62
C PHE A 196 -13.70 18.59 -25.14
N GLN A 197 -13.92 17.56 -25.96
CA GLN A 197 -12.95 16.69 -26.67
C GLN A 197 -11.71 16.07 -25.98
N CYS A 198 -11.42 16.28 -24.69
CA CYS A 198 -10.15 15.78 -24.13
C CYS A 198 -10.23 14.39 -23.46
N CYS A 199 -11.42 14.00 -22.96
CA CYS A 199 -11.55 12.76 -22.18
C CYS A 199 -11.56 11.48 -23.03
N SER A 200 -12.03 11.55 -24.28
CA SER A 200 -11.96 10.40 -25.20
C SER A 200 -10.55 10.16 -25.73
N HIS A 201 -9.70 11.19 -25.79
CA HIS A 201 -8.34 11.06 -26.30
C HIS A 201 -7.42 10.33 -25.30
N TRP A 202 -7.58 10.56 -23.99
CA TRP A 202 -6.75 9.91 -22.97
C TRP A 202 -7.02 8.41 -22.82
N HIS A 203 -8.28 7.96 -22.94
CA HIS A 203 -8.58 6.52 -22.95
C HIS A 203 -7.97 5.82 -24.19
N LEU A 204 -7.96 6.49 -25.35
CA LEU A 204 -7.32 6.00 -26.58
C LEU A 204 -5.78 5.98 -26.50
N GLN A 205 -5.18 6.92 -25.77
CA GLN A 205 -3.72 6.98 -25.57
C GLN A 205 -3.21 5.85 -24.63
N LEU A 206 -4.01 5.46 -23.62
CA LEU A 206 -3.70 4.32 -22.75
C LEU A 206 -3.86 2.98 -23.47
N ASP A 207 -4.90 2.83 -24.30
CA ASP A 207 -5.08 1.63 -25.14
C ASP A 207 -3.95 1.48 -26.18
N SER A 208 -3.51 2.58 -26.81
CA SER A 208 -2.41 2.52 -27.78
C SER A 208 -1.06 2.16 -27.14
N GLN A 209 -0.75 2.63 -25.92
CA GLN A 209 0.46 2.23 -25.19
C GLN A 209 0.44 0.73 -24.79
N PHE A 210 -0.71 0.18 -24.40
CA PHE A 210 -0.86 -1.26 -24.16
C PHE A 210 -0.76 -2.09 -25.45
N GLY A 211 -1.23 -1.55 -26.58
CA GLY A 211 -1.11 -2.19 -27.90
C GLY A 211 0.34 -2.33 -28.38
N TYR A 212 1.20 -1.34 -28.14
CA TYR A 212 2.63 -1.41 -28.52
C TYR A 212 3.43 -2.42 -27.69
N LEU A 213 3.09 -2.62 -26.42
CA LEU A 213 3.71 -3.66 -25.57
C LEU A 213 3.37 -5.08 -26.04
N ASN A 214 2.17 -5.31 -26.57
CA ASN A 214 1.80 -6.61 -27.16
C ASN A 214 2.47 -6.86 -28.52
N TYR A 215 2.72 -5.82 -29.33
CA TYR A 215 3.43 -5.97 -30.61
C TYR A 215 4.94 -6.23 -30.44
N LEU A 216 5.58 -5.66 -29.40
CA LEU A 216 6.98 -5.95 -29.09
C LEU A 216 7.18 -7.30 -28.38
N GLY A 217 6.19 -7.78 -27.62
CA GLY A 217 6.20 -9.13 -27.02
C GLY A 217 6.04 -10.27 -28.04
N GLY A 218 5.50 -9.99 -29.23
CA GLY A 218 5.33 -10.96 -30.31
C GLY A 218 6.51 -11.09 -31.28
N LEU A 219 7.54 -10.23 -31.16
CA LEU A 219 8.71 -10.24 -32.05
C LEU A 219 9.99 -10.81 -31.39
N VAL A 220 9.91 -11.24 -30.12
CA VAL A 220 11.03 -11.79 -29.32
C VAL A 220 10.76 -13.24 -28.88
N LEU A 221 9.74 -13.89 -29.45
CA LEU A 221 9.54 -15.34 -29.46
C LEU A 221 9.55 -15.83 -30.90
#